data_AF-A0A7S1F3T8-F1
#
_entry.id   AF-A0A7S1F3T8-F1
#
_cell.length_a   1.000
_cell.length_b   1.000
_cell.length_c   1.000
_cell.angle_alpha   90.00
_cell.angle_beta   90.00
_cell.angle_gamma   90.00
#
_symmetry.space_group_name_H-M   'P 1'
#
loop_
_entity.id
_entity.type
_entity.pdbx_description
1 polymer ?
#
loop_
_entity_poly.entity_id
_entity_poly.type
_entity_poly.pdbx_seq_one_letter_code
_entity_poly.pdbx_strand_id
1 'polypeptide(L)'
;MAGSEEIVGAYVMSPGARGRSSHIAHCQYLVSPHARNDCLAKALCGHSTWEAKHQGYAGLQLEAVVSSDTAAIASYEYCGFKIVGTVPGAFRPNQEQTYLDTHILFHDLESLVCPSRLAEPDAPMPNLLTSRMGRGDKLSTRKVKYADLSASLATSDGCIRERFVVDEPVILEPRFDHCPQRVYTVEPALPSGLTIGRTTGLICGTPQVPREETTYCITTTTTSEVTFRVVELVDCREVSQSINVDFASQLDLVTSVADLLPEPLRTKEYGDWMIWMVHRAWLNDPTLLDLNFDNMHMPPPHIEKRIAPKLMKAMETNTWLRILSLSNSNMQRGQGFELADALRRNPACGLRVLNLETNCLDSSAVCELANAIGSNQDLPLEQLRVQHQKQVGQFFGRPTEEAMGKMMASSQTVIKLSFECDDAHWRNMISRALLRNNDSKRRQNALVEPEADAPVDELTLGNVALQHPPPPEAGTVVEGTPNMIWIKYVIQNKMFPTTSQLQSHTKNSGVVLTYSAALPLIRECRSRMLNVALNSEVVVTDAFGKKFNGCLVRWTDLHENWHVDVLAPNGKRCVFKSRKEPAFSVSEAWVEWLRAIAGET
;
A
#
# COMPACT_ATOMS: atom_id res chain seq x y z
N MET A 1 14.48 20.99 -41.22
CA MET A 1 15.34 19.81 -41.09
C MET A 1 14.86 19.03 -39.87
N ALA A 2 14.46 17.78 -40.02
CA ALA A 2 14.06 16.92 -38.90
C ALA A 2 15.32 16.57 -38.09
N GLY A 3 15.31 16.80 -36.78
CA GLY A 3 16.38 16.36 -35.90
C GLY A 3 16.47 14.84 -35.94
N SER A 4 17.64 14.30 -36.24
CA SER A 4 17.90 12.87 -36.24
C SER A 4 17.87 12.34 -34.81
N GLU A 5 17.01 11.37 -34.52
CA GLU A 5 17.05 10.59 -33.28
C GLU A 5 18.38 9.83 -33.22
N GLU A 6 19.19 10.07 -32.19
CA GLU A 6 20.48 9.42 -32.01
C GLU A 6 20.31 8.11 -31.23
N ILE A 7 20.81 7.00 -31.79
CA ILE A 7 20.83 5.70 -31.11
C ILE A 7 21.98 5.70 -30.10
N VAL A 8 21.64 5.84 -28.82
CA VAL A 8 22.62 5.93 -27.71
C VAL A 8 22.96 4.58 -27.07
N GLY A 9 22.21 3.52 -27.39
CA GLY A 9 22.51 2.15 -26.97
C GLY A 9 21.67 1.10 -27.69
N ALA A 10 22.18 -0.12 -27.75
CA ALA A 10 21.55 -1.26 -28.40
C ALA A 10 22.02 -2.57 -27.78
N TYR A 11 21.26 -3.64 -27.98
CA TYR A 11 21.73 -5.00 -27.74
C TYR A 11 21.38 -5.92 -28.91
N VAL A 12 22.17 -6.97 -29.08
CA VAL A 12 21.93 -8.04 -30.04
C VAL A 12 21.76 -9.33 -29.27
N MET A 13 20.79 -10.15 -29.66
CA MET A 13 20.51 -11.45 -29.06
C MET A 13 20.36 -12.50 -30.15
N SER A 14 20.98 -13.66 -29.95
CA SER A 14 20.94 -14.78 -30.91
C SER A 14 21.15 -16.12 -30.19
N PRO A 15 20.77 -17.27 -30.77
CA PRO A 15 21.05 -18.58 -30.18
C PRO A 15 22.57 -18.78 -30.01
N GLY A 16 23.02 -19.14 -28.81
CA GLY A 16 24.44 -19.29 -28.47
C GLY A 16 25.11 -20.46 -29.20
N ALA A 17 24.35 -21.47 -29.60
CA ALA A 17 24.83 -22.53 -30.49
C ALA A 17 23.67 -23.22 -31.23
N ARG A 18 24.01 -24.05 -32.24
CA ARG A 18 23.02 -24.79 -33.04
C ARG A 18 22.60 -26.09 -32.36
N GLY A 19 21.36 -26.52 -32.62
CA GLY A 19 20.87 -27.81 -32.15
C GLY A 19 20.57 -27.79 -30.65
N ARG A 20 21.07 -28.78 -29.91
CA ARG A 20 20.64 -29.02 -28.52
C ARG A 20 20.96 -27.88 -27.54
N SER A 21 21.85 -26.97 -27.88
CA SER A 21 22.23 -25.79 -27.07
C SER A 21 21.55 -24.49 -27.51
N SER A 22 20.59 -24.53 -28.43
CA SER A 22 19.88 -23.32 -28.90
C SER A 22 18.96 -22.69 -27.85
N HIS A 23 18.76 -23.35 -26.72
CA HIS A 23 17.98 -22.85 -25.59
C HIS A 23 18.73 -21.80 -24.77
N ILE A 24 20.04 -21.60 -24.98
CA ILE A 24 20.80 -20.51 -24.36
C ILE A 24 21.04 -19.42 -25.39
N ALA A 25 20.63 -18.18 -25.09
CA ALA A 25 20.87 -17.02 -25.93
C ALA A 25 22.24 -16.40 -25.63
N HIS A 26 22.98 -16.05 -26.67
CA HIS A 26 24.13 -15.14 -26.58
C HIS A 26 23.64 -13.70 -26.75
N CYS A 27 24.08 -12.80 -25.87
CA CYS A 27 23.75 -11.39 -25.93
C CYS A 27 24.99 -10.49 -25.93
N GLN A 28 24.90 -9.38 -26.66
CA GLN A 28 25.94 -8.36 -26.76
C GLN A 28 25.30 -6.98 -26.59
N TYR A 29 25.98 -6.10 -25.86
CA TYR A 29 25.50 -4.75 -25.60
C TYR A 29 26.45 -3.72 -26.19
N LEU A 30 25.87 -2.63 -26.68
CA LEU A 30 26.59 -1.46 -27.14
C LEU A 30 25.97 -0.21 -26.50
N VAL A 31 26.83 0.63 -25.92
CA VAL A 31 26.43 1.94 -25.37
C VAL A 31 27.35 3.00 -25.96
N SER A 32 26.76 4.09 -26.44
CA SER A 32 27.51 5.25 -26.93
C SER A 32 28.45 5.76 -25.84
N PRO A 33 29.73 6.08 -26.14
CA PRO A 33 30.66 6.60 -25.15
C PRO A 33 30.14 7.82 -24.37
N HIS A 34 29.32 8.65 -25.00
CA HIS A 34 28.74 9.87 -24.41
C HIS A 34 27.53 9.61 -23.51
N ALA A 35 26.95 8.40 -23.53
CA ALA A 35 25.82 7.97 -22.70
C ALA A 35 26.24 6.97 -21.60
N ARG A 36 27.55 6.83 -21.37
CA ARG A 36 28.08 6.01 -20.28
C ARG A 36 27.78 6.68 -18.94
N ASN A 37 27.39 5.90 -17.94
CA ASN A 37 26.97 6.31 -16.59
C ASN A 37 25.54 6.87 -16.44
N ASP A 38 24.73 6.89 -17.51
CA ASP A 38 23.30 7.28 -17.45
C ASP A 38 22.36 6.09 -17.16
N CYS A 39 22.79 5.10 -16.36
CA CYS A 39 22.02 3.88 -16.04
C CYS A 39 21.58 3.01 -17.26
N LEU A 40 22.03 3.32 -18.49
CA LEU A 40 21.55 2.71 -19.75
C LEU A 40 21.89 1.21 -19.90
N ALA A 41 23.05 0.77 -19.42
CA ALA A 41 23.46 -0.63 -19.48
C ALA A 41 22.49 -1.53 -18.68
N LYS A 42 22.01 -1.07 -17.53
CA LYS A 42 21.03 -1.78 -16.70
C LYS A 42 19.67 -1.86 -17.39
N ALA A 43 19.25 -0.79 -18.05
CA ALA A 43 18.00 -0.77 -18.82
C ALA A 43 18.03 -1.74 -20.01
N LEU A 44 19.12 -1.74 -20.81
CA LEU A 44 19.30 -2.68 -21.92
C LEU A 44 19.38 -4.14 -21.43
N CYS A 45 20.05 -4.37 -20.31
CA CYS A 45 20.17 -5.70 -19.71
C CYS A 45 18.82 -6.21 -19.16
N GLY A 46 18.02 -5.33 -18.54
CA GLY A 46 16.65 -5.65 -18.12
C GLY A 46 15.74 -5.99 -19.31
N HIS A 47 15.82 -5.20 -20.38
CA HIS A 47 15.02 -5.43 -21.59
C HIS A 47 15.38 -6.73 -22.32
N SER A 48 16.67 -7.00 -22.52
CA SER A 48 17.13 -8.24 -23.19
C SER A 48 16.81 -9.50 -22.38
N THR A 49 16.86 -9.43 -21.04
CA THR A 49 16.44 -10.53 -20.15
C THR A 49 14.96 -10.85 -20.31
N TRP A 50 14.13 -9.81 -20.40
CA TRP A 50 12.71 -9.95 -20.72
C TRP A 50 12.50 -10.60 -22.10
N GLU A 51 13.15 -10.07 -23.14
CA GLU A 51 13.01 -10.57 -24.52
C GLU A 51 13.49 -12.01 -24.66
N ALA A 52 14.59 -12.40 -24.00
CA ALA A 52 15.13 -13.76 -24.03
C ALA A 52 14.12 -14.77 -23.48
N LYS A 53 13.46 -14.41 -22.37
CA LYS A 53 12.43 -15.25 -21.78
C LYS A 53 11.22 -15.41 -22.70
N HIS A 54 10.81 -14.35 -23.41
CA HIS A 54 9.71 -14.42 -24.39
C HIS A 54 10.02 -15.30 -25.59
N GLN A 55 11.26 -15.27 -26.04
CA GLN A 55 11.71 -16.13 -27.14
C GLN A 55 11.95 -17.58 -26.72
N GLY A 56 11.69 -17.92 -25.44
CA GLY A 56 11.79 -19.29 -24.92
C GLY A 56 13.22 -19.75 -24.62
N TYR A 57 14.16 -18.82 -24.41
CA TYR A 57 15.50 -19.17 -23.95
C TYR A 57 15.49 -19.48 -22.45
N ALA A 58 16.23 -20.51 -22.06
CA ALA A 58 16.48 -20.96 -20.69
C ALA A 58 17.61 -20.18 -19.98
N GLY A 59 18.42 -19.45 -20.74
CA GLY A 59 19.55 -18.69 -20.18
C GLY A 59 20.08 -17.63 -21.15
N LEU A 60 20.74 -16.63 -20.59
CA LEU A 60 21.52 -15.64 -21.33
C LEU A 60 23.00 -15.78 -21.01
N GLN A 61 23.85 -15.72 -22.03
CA GLN A 61 25.30 -15.79 -21.89
C GLN A 61 25.95 -14.56 -22.52
N LEU A 62 27.00 -14.05 -21.88
CA LEU A 62 27.93 -13.06 -22.43
C LEU A 62 29.29 -13.75 -22.58
N GLU A 63 29.82 -13.80 -23.80
CA GLU A 63 31.02 -14.60 -24.10
C GLU A 63 32.34 -13.94 -23.69
N ALA A 64 32.42 -12.61 -23.75
CA ALA A 64 33.67 -11.90 -23.53
C ALA A 64 33.42 -10.54 -22.88
N VAL A 65 33.38 -10.50 -21.54
CA VAL A 65 33.39 -9.27 -20.75
C VAL A 65 34.80 -9.05 -20.23
N VAL A 66 35.46 -7.96 -20.63
CA VAL A 66 36.86 -7.69 -20.24
C VAL A 66 36.95 -7.52 -18.72
N SER A 67 37.89 -8.22 -18.07
CA SER A 67 38.01 -8.25 -16.60
C SER A 67 38.27 -6.88 -15.96
N SER A 68 38.84 -5.95 -16.73
CA SER A 68 39.08 -4.57 -16.29
C SER A 68 37.84 -3.67 -16.35
N ASP A 69 36.76 -4.09 -17.01
CA ASP A 69 35.51 -3.30 -17.12
C ASP A 69 34.59 -3.55 -15.91
N THR A 70 35.06 -3.12 -14.74
CA THR A 70 34.38 -3.32 -13.46
C THR A 70 32.99 -2.69 -13.40
N ALA A 71 32.74 -1.62 -14.16
CA ALA A 71 31.44 -0.97 -14.25
C ALA A 71 30.41 -1.80 -15.03
N ALA A 72 30.82 -2.41 -16.14
CA ALA A 72 29.98 -3.33 -16.89
C ALA A 72 29.70 -4.61 -16.09
N ILE A 73 30.74 -5.18 -15.46
CA ILE A 73 30.61 -6.38 -14.60
C ILE A 73 29.61 -6.14 -13.47
N ALA A 74 29.75 -5.04 -12.72
CA ALA A 74 28.82 -4.70 -11.64
C ALA A 74 27.38 -4.48 -12.14
N SER A 75 27.22 -3.96 -13.36
CA SER A 75 25.89 -3.80 -13.99
C SER A 75 25.28 -5.15 -14.37
N TYR A 76 26.06 -6.09 -14.88
CA TYR A 76 25.58 -7.43 -15.23
C TYR A 76 25.28 -8.28 -13.99
N GLU A 77 26.13 -8.23 -12.97
CA GLU A 77 25.88 -8.90 -11.69
C GLU A 77 24.62 -8.36 -11.00
N TYR A 78 24.41 -7.04 -11.04
CA TYR A 78 23.16 -6.42 -10.59
C TYR A 78 21.93 -6.97 -11.34
N CYS A 79 22.08 -7.23 -12.63
CA CYS A 79 21.03 -7.82 -13.46
C CYS A 79 20.95 -9.35 -13.38
N GLY A 80 21.63 -9.99 -12.42
CA GLY A 80 21.50 -11.43 -12.15
C GLY A 80 22.48 -12.34 -12.90
N PHE A 81 23.40 -11.78 -13.69
CA PHE A 81 24.47 -12.56 -14.31
C PHE A 81 25.51 -13.00 -13.27
N LYS A 82 26.08 -14.18 -13.46
CA LYS A 82 27.19 -14.70 -12.67
C LYS A 82 28.37 -15.00 -13.58
N ILE A 83 29.58 -14.72 -13.10
CA ILE A 83 30.81 -15.16 -13.78
C ILE A 83 30.87 -16.69 -13.65
N VAL A 84 30.82 -17.38 -14.78
CA VAL A 84 30.89 -18.86 -14.83
C VAL A 84 32.22 -19.37 -15.37
N GLY A 85 33.03 -18.48 -15.96
CA GLY A 85 34.37 -18.81 -16.42
C GLY A 85 35.19 -17.56 -16.72
N THR A 86 36.51 -17.75 -16.79
CA THR A 86 37.46 -16.71 -17.19
C THR A 86 38.40 -17.30 -18.23
N VAL A 87 38.57 -16.60 -19.35
CA VAL A 87 39.53 -16.95 -20.39
C VAL A 87 40.75 -16.05 -20.22
N PRO A 88 41.90 -16.60 -19.77
CA PRO A 88 43.07 -15.78 -19.49
C PRO A 88 43.68 -15.22 -20.77
N GLY A 89 44.05 -13.95 -20.77
CA GLY A 89 44.70 -13.27 -21.90
C GLY A 89 43.90 -13.22 -23.21
N ALA A 90 42.57 -13.30 -23.14
CA ALA A 90 41.70 -13.36 -24.31
C ALA A 90 41.43 -11.99 -24.97
N PHE A 91 41.75 -10.88 -24.32
CA PHE A 91 41.55 -9.52 -24.84
C PHE A 91 42.88 -8.79 -25.03
N ARG A 92 43.04 -8.14 -26.19
CA ARG A 92 44.20 -7.30 -26.50
C ARG A 92 43.80 -5.82 -26.51
N PRO A 93 44.21 -5.02 -25.51
CA PRO A 93 43.99 -3.57 -25.52
C PRO A 93 44.74 -2.91 -26.68
N ASN A 94 44.18 -1.84 -27.27
CA ASN A 94 44.79 -1.12 -28.40
C ASN A 94 46.13 -0.43 -28.05
N GLN A 95 46.50 -0.31 -26.77
CA GLN A 95 47.65 0.49 -26.31
C GLN A 95 48.57 -0.23 -25.31
N GLU A 96 48.33 -1.50 -24.96
CA GLU A 96 49.10 -2.24 -23.96
C GLU A 96 49.72 -3.52 -24.53
N GLN A 97 50.88 -3.93 -24.02
CA GLN A 97 51.54 -5.20 -24.39
C GLN A 97 51.02 -6.40 -23.59
N THR A 98 50.19 -6.16 -22.58
CA THR A 98 49.67 -7.20 -21.69
C THR A 98 48.26 -7.60 -22.15
N TYR A 99 48.05 -8.90 -22.31
CA TYR A 99 46.72 -9.42 -22.59
C TYR A 99 45.88 -9.41 -21.31
N LEU A 100 44.62 -8.99 -21.43
CA LEU A 100 43.65 -8.98 -20.33
C LEU A 100 42.75 -10.21 -20.43
N ASP A 101 42.26 -10.64 -19.27
CA ASP A 101 41.33 -11.74 -19.17
C ASP A 101 39.92 -11.31 -19.61
N THR A 102 39.13 -12.25 -20.09
CA THR A 102 37.69 -12.03 -20.31
C THR A 102 36.87 -13.01 -19.50
N HIS A 103 35.83 -12.50 -18.85
CA HIS A 103 34.85 -13.31 -18.15
C HIS A 103 33.74 -13.76 -19.11
N ILE A 104 33.33 -15.02 -18.94
CA ILE A 104 32.09 -15.57 -19.47
C ILE A 104 31.05 -15.41 -18.36
N LEU A 105 29.99 -14.66 -18.65
CA LEU A 105 28.90 -14.43 -17.71
C LEU A 105 27.67 -15.21 -18.17
N PHE A 106 26.97 -15.81 -17.22
CA PHE A 106 25.74 -16.54 -17.47
C PHE A 106 24.65 -16.06 -16.52
N HIS A 107 23.50 -15.77 -17.08
CA HIS A 107 22.26 -15.56 -16.36
C HIS A 107 21.36 -16.77 -16.62
N ASP A 108 21.14 -17.54 -15.56
CA ASP A 108 20.17 -18.62 -15.56
C ASP A 108 18.76 -18.04 -15.48
N LEU A 109 17.92 -18.31 -16.48
CA LEU A 109 16.53 -17.87 -16.51
C LEU A 109 15.57 -18.94 -15.94
N GLU A 110 16.06 -20.17 -15.69
CA GLU A 110 15.33 -21.28 -15.10
C GLU A 110 15.48 -21.37 -13.57
N SER A 111 16.68 -21.11 -13.02
CA SER A 111 16.89 -21.02 -11.55
C SER A 111 16.49 -19.68 -10.94
N LEU A 112 16.01 -18.75 -11.78
CA LEU A 112 15.05 -17.76 -11.35
C LEU A 112 13.77 -18.49 -10.95
N VAL A 113 13.61 -18.76 -9.64
CA VAL A 113 12.28 -18.63 -9.06
C VAL A 113 11.92 -17.17 -9.26
N CYS A 114 11.21 -16.84 -10.34
CA CYS A 114 10.65 -15.52 -10.46
C CYS A 114 9.75 -15.30 -9.24
N PRO A 115 9.93 -14.24 -8.43
CA PRO A 115 8.76 -13.57 -7.88
C PRO A 115 7.99 -13.14 -9.13
N SER A 116 6.85 -13.75 -9.40
CA SER A 116 6.17 -13.84 -10.71
C SER A 116 6.04 -12.48 -11.41
N ARG A 117 7.07 -12.10 -12.18
CA ARG A 117 7.06 -10.91 -13.01
C ARG A 117 8.21 -10.90 -13.97
N LEU A 118 7.91 -11.33 -15.18
CA LEU A 118 7.96 -10.44 -16.33
C LEU A 118 7.36 -11.24 -17.49
N ALA A 119 6.06 -10.96 -17.68
CA ALA A 119 5.18 -11.25 -18.82
C ALA A 119 4.46 -12.60 -18.95
N GLU A 120 3.15 -12.48 -19.14
CA GLU A 120 2.38 -13.32 -20.05
C GLU A 120 2.70 -12.92 -21.51
N PRO A 121 2.54 -13.83 -22.49
CA PRO A 121 3.15 -13.75 -23.82
C PRO A 121 2.73 -12.59 -24.75
N ASP A 122 1.78 -11.73 -24.33
CA ASP A 122 1.18 -10.68 -25.18
C ASP A 122 1.20 -9.26 -24.56
N ALA A 123 2.00 -9.03 -23.51
CA ALA A 123 2.13 -7.71 -22.88
C ALA A 123 3.15 -6.81 -23.59
N PRO A 124 2.79 -5.60 -24.08
CA PRO A 124 3.77 -4.69 -24.68
C PRO A 124 4.67 -4.03 -23.62
N MET A 125 5.99 -4.01 -23.84
CA MET A 125 6.98 -3.28 -23.06
C MET A 125 6.95 -1.75 -23.33
N PRO A 126 7.48 -0.89 -22.43
CA PRO A 126 7.60 0.55 -22.66
C PRO A 126 8.57 0.88 -23.83
N ASN A 127 8.31 1.99 -24.52
CA ASN A 127 8.95 2.38 -25.79
C ASN A 127 10.48 2.53 -25.70
N LEU A 128 11.21 1.51 -26.13
CA LEU A 128 12.53 1.63 -26.77
C LEU A 128 12.36 1.24 -28.24
N LEU A 129 12.91 2.06 -29.16
CA LEU A 129 12.80 1.83 -30.60
C LEU A 129 13.40 0.48 -30.98
N THR A 130 12.56 -0.53 -31.26
CA THR A 130 13.02 -1.81 -31.80
C THR A 130 12.89 -1.79 -33.32
N SER A 131 14.01 -2.03 -34.02
CA SER A 131 13.97 -2.33 -35.45
C SER A 131 14.54 -3.73 -35.68
N ARG A 132 13.76 -4.60 -36.34
CA ARG A 132 14.25 -5.92 -36.77
C ARG A 132 15.20 -5.69 -37.95
N MET A 133 16.50 -5.88 -37.74
CA MET A 133 17.45 -6.00 -38.85
C MET A 133 17.39 -7.43 -39.42
N GLY A 134 16.68 -7.62 -40.52
CA GLY A 134 16.91 -8.75 -41.41
C GLY A 134 18.24 -8.58 -42.15
N ARG A 135 18.89 -9.69 -42.51
CA ARG A 135 20.10 -9.65 -43.37
C ARG A 135 19.76 -8.97 -44.71
N GLY A 136 20.07 -7.69 -44.84
CA GLY A 136 20.09 -6.98 -46.14
C GLY A 136 19.34 -5.65 -46.24
N ASP A 137 18.53 -5.21 -45.27
CA ASP A 137 17.66 -4.04 -45.48
C ASP A 137 18.15 -2.73 -44.86
N LYS A 138 17.97 -1.63 -45.62
CA LYS A 138 18.28 -0.24 -45.25
C LYS A 138 17.19 0.37 -44.36
N LEU A 139 17.59 1.24 -43.42
CA LEU A 139 16.73 1.93 -42.45
C LEU A 139 15.52 2.61 -43.12
N SER A 140 14.31 2.24 -42.71
CA SER A 140 13.06 2.93 -43.06
C SER A 140 12.28 3.24 -41.78
N THR A 141 12.24 4.52 -41.43
CA THR A 141 11.54 5.07 -40.26
C THR A 141 10.04 5.21 -40.51
N ARG A 142 9.19 4.63 -39.66
CA ARG A 142 7.76 4.96 -39.57
C ARG A 142 7.46 5.68 -38.25
N LYS A 143 6.85 6.87 -38.37
CA LYS A 143 6.41 7.77 -37.30
C LYS A 143 5.17 7.25 -36.57
N VAL A 144 5.05 7.50 -35.26
CA VAL A 144 3.79 7.41 -34.49
C VAL A 144 3.67 8.61 -33.52
N LYS A 145 2.44 9.09 -33.34
CA LYS A 145 2.02 10.25 -32.52
C LYS A 145 1.97 9.91 -31.02
N TYR A 146 2.36 10.87 -30.19
CA TYR A 146 2.23 10.83 -28.72
C TYR A 146 0.80 11.17 -28.27
N ALA A 147 0.31 10.47 -27.25
CA ALA A 147 -0.88 10.85 -26.48
C ALA A 147 -0.48 11.90 -25.44
N ASP A 148 -1.15 13.04 -25.51
CA ASP A 148 -0.99 14.23 -24.68
C ASP A 148 -1.43 13.94 -23.23
N LEU A 149 -0.55 14.21 -22.26
CA LEU A 149 -0.70 13.86 -20.84
C LEU A 149 -0.74 15.10 -19.92
N SER A 150 -1.17 16.24 -20.46
CA SER A 150 -1.42 17.47 -19.71
C SER A 150 -2.61 17.41 -18.73
N ALA A 151 -3.28 16.25 -18.58
CA ALA A 151 -4.50 16.13 -17.77
C ALA A 151 -4.56 14.84 -16.93
N SER A 152 -3.69 14.68 -15.92
CA SER A 152 -4.10 14.11 -14.63
C SER A 152 -3.01 14.25 -13.56
N LEU A 153 -3.41 14.74 -12.38
CA LEU A 153 -2.65 14.88 -11.13
C LEU A 153 -1.64 16.05 -11.00
N ALA A 154 -1.89 17.18 -11.65
CA ALA A 154 -1.45 18.45 -11.08
C ALA A 154 -2.39 18.78 -9.89
N THR A 155 -1.87 18.74 -8.66
CA THR A 155 -2.41 19.67 -7.65
C THR A 155 -2.19 21.10 -8.18
N SER A 156 -2.94 22.08 -7.69
CA SER A 156 -2.92 23.50 -8.16
C SER A 156 -1.52 24.13 -8.30
N ASP A 157 -0.49 23.49 -7.76
CA ASP A 157 0.89 23.94 -7.69
C ASP A 157 1.84 23.17 -8.66
N GLY A 158 1.33 22.27 -9.51
CA GLY A 158 2.14 21.58 -10.55
C GLY A 158 3.18 20.56 -10.05
N CYS A 159 3.14 20.20 -8.76
CA CYS A 159 4.15 19.36 -8.12
C CYS A 159 3.75 17.87 -8.07
N ILE A 160 4.67 16.97 -8.45
CA ILE A 160 4.60 15.52 -8.18
C ILE A 160 5.12 15.26 -6.76
N ARG A 161 4.44 14.39 -5.98
CA ARG A 161 4.81 14.01 -4.61
C ARG A 161 5.06 12.50 -4.52
N GLU A 162 6.27 12.07 -4.17
CA GLU A 162 6.64 10.65 -4.05
C GLU A 162 7.50 10.37 -2.80
N ARG A 163 7.26 9.21 -2.15
CA ARG A 163 7.91 8.75 -0.90
C ARG A 163 8.85 7.56 -1.18
N PHE A 164 10.04 7.53 -0.56
CA PHE A 164 11.04 6.46 -0.73
C PHE A 164 11.53 5.86 0.58
N VAL A 165 11.93 4.60 0.55
CA VAL A 165 12.50 3.86 1.69
C VAL A 165 14.02 3.85 1.58
N VAL A 166 14.72 4.08 2.70
CA VAL A 166 16.18 3.98 2.78
C VAL A 166 16.60 2.53 2.51
N ASP A 167 17.70 2.33 1.77
CA ASP A 167 18.22 1.03 1.34
C ASP A 167 17.41 0.29 0.26
N GLU A 168 16.39 0.92 -0.34
CA GLU A 168 15.67 0.38 -1.50
C GLU A 168 16.05 1.06 -2.83
N PRO A 169 16.10 0.31 -3.95
CA PRO A 169 16.38 0.88 -5.27
C PRO A 169 15.20 1.73 -5.74
N VAL A 170 15.47 3.01 -5.98
CA VAL A 170 14.54 4.00 -6.52
C VAL A 170 14.85 4.20 -8.00
N ILE A 171 13.81 4.18 -8.83
CA ILE A 171 13.87 4.56 -10.25
C ILE A 171 12.73 5.52 -10.51
N LEU A 172 13.07 6.77 -10.85
CA LEU A 172 12.11 7.83 -11.14
C LEU A 172 12.31 8.36 -12.55
N GLU A 173 11.20 8.35 -13.28
CA GLU A 173 11.10 8.90 -14.62
C GLU A 173 10.38 10.25 -14.56
N PRO A 174 11.10 11.38 -14.52
CA PRO A 174 10.46 12.68 -14.70
C PRO A 174 9.92 12.79 -16.14
N ARG A 175 8.65 13.19 -16.26
CA ARG A 175 8.02 13.46 -17.56
C ARG A 175 8.43 14.85 -18.04
N PHE A 176 8.94 14.94 -19.26
CA PHE A 176 9.20 16.21 -19.93
C PHE A 176 8.46 16.23 -21.27
N ASP A 177 7.61 17.23 -21.46
CA ASP A 177 7.03 17.50 -22.77
C ASP A 177 8.14 17.96 -23.72
N HIS A 178 8.29 17.19 -24.79
CA HIS A 178 9.13 17.39 -25.98
C HIS A 178 10.09 18.59 -25.98
N CYS A 179 11.38 18.36 -25.69
CA CYS A 179 12.43 19.31 -26.07
C CYS A 179 13.74 18.57 -26.43
N PRO A 180 14.28 18.75 -27.65
CA PRO A 180 15.53 18.13 -28.05
C PRO A 180 16.71 18.95 -27.49
N GLN A 181 17.58 18.27 -26.75
CA GLN A 181 18.80 18.78 -26.05
C GLN A 181 18.54 19.43 -24.68
N ARG A 182 18.76 18.66 -23.60
CA ARG A 182 18.74 19.18 -22.22
C ARG A 182 19.84 18.54 -21.37
N VAL A 183 20.58 19.39 -20.65
CA VAL A 183 21.36 19.01 -19.47
C VAL A 183 20.43 19.19 -18.27
N TYR A 184 20.25 18.13 -17.47
CA TYR A 184 19.42 18.15 -16.26
C TYR A 184 20.25 18.45 -15.03
N THR A 185 19.76 19.38 -14.19
CA THR A 185 20.37 19.75 -12.91
C THR A 185 19.32 19.69 -11.80
N VAL A 186 19.73 19.34 -10.57
CA VAL A 186 18.85 19.20 -9.41
C VAL A 186 19.37 20.02 -8.23
N GLU A 187 18.50 20.80 -7.60
CA GLU A 187 18.82 21.61 -6.41
C GLU A 187 17.72 21.49 -5.33
N PRO A 188 18.05 21.20 -4.06
CA PRO A 188 19.40 20.93 -3.50
C PRO A 188 19.95 19.57 -3.96
N ALA A 189 21.19 19.21 -3.59
CA ALA A 189 21.78 17.94 -3.97
C ALA A 189 20.99 16.73 -3.41
N LEU A 190 20.80 15.71 -4.25
CA LEU A 190 20.11 14.46 -3.90
C LEU A 190 20.79 13.75 -2.71
N PRO A 191 20.05 12.95 -1.92
CA PRO A 191 20.61 12.14 -0.85
C PRO A 191 21.71 11.21 -1.34
N SER A 192 22.67 10.87 -0.47
CA SER A 192 23.71 9.89 -0.76
C SER A 192 23.09 8.58 -1.26
N GLY A 193 23.53 8.13 -2.43
CA GLY A 193 23.06 6.91 -3.08
C GLY A 193 22.00 7.12 -4.17
N LEU A 194 21.43 8.33 -4.33
CA LEU A 194 20.59 8.70 -5.47
C LEU A 194 21.36 9.57 -6.47
N THR A 195 21.19 9.30 -7.77
CA THR A 195 21.88 10.02 -8.86
C THR A 195 20.89 10.37 -9.96
N ILE A 196 21.06 11.54 -10.59
CA ILE A 196 20.27 11.96 -11.75
C ILE A 196 21.11 11.84 -13.02
N GLY A 197 20.56 11.18 -14.05
CA GLY A 197 21.15 11.13 -15.38
C GLY A 197 21.10 12.50 -16.05
N ARG A 198 22.25 13.03 -16.46
CA ARG A 198 22.37 14.43 -16.95
C ARG A 198 21.73 14.64 -18.32
N THR A 199 21.54 13.57 -19.08
CA THR A 199 20.96 13.57 -20.44
C THR A 199 19.56 12.96 -20.49
N THR A 200 19.21 12.12 -19.52
CA THR A 200 17.94 11.37 -19.47
C THR A 200 16.96 11.92 -18.44
N GLY A 201 17.43 12.67 -17.45
CA GLY A 201 16.62 13.14 -16.32
C GLY A 201 16.26 12.04 -15.31
N LEU A 202 16.61 10.78 -15.56
CA LEU A 202 16.27 9.64 -14.71
C LEU A 202 16.95 9.76 -13.34
N ILE A 203 16.20 9.67 -12.24
CA ILE A 203 16.77 9.56 -10.89
C ILE A 203 16.83 8.08 -10.53
N CYS A 204 18.03 7.51 -10.47
CA CYS A 204 18.28 6.11 -10.12
C CYS A 204 19.21 6.02 -8.90
N GLY A 205 18.98 5.03 -8.02
CA GLY A 205 19.91 4.68 -6.95
C GLY A 205 19.24 4.19 -5.67
N THR A 206 20.02 4.01 -4.62
CA THR A 206 19.56 3.48 -3.33
C THR A 206 19.88 4.51 -2.24
N PRO A 207 18.90 5.28 -1.73
CA PRO A 207 19.17 6.29 -0.72
C PRO A 207 19.69 5.62 0.56
N GLN A 208 20.84 6.08 1.06
CA GLN A 208 21.55 5.47 2.19
C GLN A 208 21.26 6.16 3.54
N VAL A 209 20.70 7.37 3.50
CA VAL A 209 20.48 8.19 4.70
C VAL A 209 19.05 8.75 4.68
N PRO A 210 18.28 8.56 5.77
CA PRO A 210 16.97 9.18 5.90
C PRO A 210 17.10 10.70 5.92
N ARG A 211 16.15 11.41 5.30
CA ARG A 211 16.17 12.88 5.19
C ARG A 211 14.76 13.41 5.32
N GLU A 212 14.61 14.50 6.07
CA GLU A 212 13.33 15.19 6.20
C GLU A 212 12.79 15.66 4.83
N GLU A 213 11.47 15.87 4.75
CA GLU A 213 10.77 16.42 3.59
C GLU A 213 11.54 17.59 2.95
N THR A 214 12.11 17.37 1.76
CA THR A 214 12.98 18.35 1.07
C THR A 214 12.51 18.52 -0.36
N THR A 215 12.14 19.74 -0.77
CA THR A 215 11.75 20.02 -2.17
C THR A 215 12.99 20.09 -3.07
N TYR A 216 12.97 19.42 -4.23
CA TYR A 216 14.07 19.38 -5.20
C TYR A 216 13.64 19.96 -6.56
N CYS A 217 14.18 21.12 -6.93
CA CYS A 217 13.93 21.70 -8.25
C CYS A 217 14.81 21.05 -9.31
N ILE A 218 14.21 20.56 -10.40
CA ILE A 218 14.96 20.05 -11.56
C ILE A 218 14.88 21.09 -12.66
N THR A 219 16.01 21.70 -12.96
CA THR A 219 16.13 22.74 -13.98
C THR A 219 16.64 22.14 -15.29
N THR A 220 16.09 22.66 -16.40
CA THR A 220 16.53 22.31 -17.76
C THR A 220 17.01 23.56 -18.48
N THR A 221 18.05 23.44 -19.30
CA THR A 221 18.70 24.57 -19.97
C THR A 221 17.84 25.30 -21.02
N THR A 222 16.66 24.77 -21.37
CA THR A 222 15.73 25.41 -22.32
C THR A 222 14.37 25.70 -21.67
N THR A 223 14.33 26.77 -20.87
CA THR A 223 13.13 27.56 -20.50
C THR A 223 11.88 26.81 -20.00
N SER A 224 12.05 25.63 -19.41
CA SER A 224 10.99 24.94 -18.65
C SER A 224 11.56 24.58 -17.28
N GLU A 225 11.17 25.33 -16.26
CA GLU A 225 11.44 24.99 -14.86
C GLU A 225 10.36 24.00 -14.41
N VAL A 226 10.75 22.77 -14.09
CA VAL A 226 9.84 21.77 -13.53
C VAL A 226 10.24 21.57 -12.07
N THR A 227 9.47 22.16 -11.17
CA THR A 227 9.62 21.98 -9.74
C THR A 227 9.05 20.62 -9.34
N PHE A 228 9.92 19.68 -8.96
CA PHE A 228 9.51 18.40 -8.38
C PHE A 228 9.50 18.54 -6.84
N ARG A 229 8.47 18.03 -6.16
CA ARG A 229 8.47 17.93 -4.68
C ARG A 229 8.70 16.47 -4.29
N VAL A 230 9.95 16.03 -4.19
CA VAL A 230 10.21 14.74 -3.53
C VAL A 230 9.95 14.95 -2.04
N VAL A 231 9.11 14.14 -1.40
CA VAL A 231 8.77 14.37 0.00
C VAL A 231 8.57 13.04 0.72
N GLU A 232 9.24 12.96 1.87
CA GLU A 232 9.29 11.87 2.85
C GLU A 232 10.17 10.67 2.44
N LEU A 233 11.45 10.75 2.85
CA LEU A 233 12.18 9.56 3.27
C LEU A 233 11.71 9.25 4.69
N VAL A 234 10.68 8.41 4.79
CA VAL A 234 10.22 7.93 6.10
C VAL A 234 11.27 6.98 6.63
N ASP A 235 11.78 7.28 7.83
CA ASP A 235 12.64 6.36 8.55
C ASP A 235 11.80 5.14 9.00
N CYS A 236 11.87 4.02 8.27
CA CYS A 236 11.23 2.77 8.69
C CYS A 236 11.82 2.18 9.99
N ARG A 237 12.82 2.86 10.60
CA ARG A 237 13.40 2.45 11.87
C ARG A 237 12.52 2.75 13.09
N GLU A 238 11.53 3.65 13.03
CA GLU A 238 10.72 3.98 14.22
C GLU A 238 9.93 2.78 14.75
N VAL A 239 9.30 1.98 13.87
CA VAL A 239 8.51 0.82 14.29
C VAL A 239 9.41 -0.31 14.78
N SER A 240 10.50 -0.59 14.07
CA SER A 240 11.46 -1.65 14.45
C SER A 240 12.22 -1.32 15.74
N GLN A 241 12.46 -0.04 16.03
CA GLN A 241 13.03 0.42 17.30
C GLN A 241 12.01 0.42 18.45
N SER A 242 10.70 0.37 18.15
CA SER A 242 9.62 0.34 19.13
C SER A 242 9.18 -1.08 19.55
N ILE A 243 9.77 -2.13 18.94
CA ILE A 243 9.45 -3.52 19.28
C ILE A 243 10.37 -3.96 20.42
N ASN A 244 9.77 -4.37 21.52
CA ASN A 244 10.49 -4.96 22.63
C ASN A 244 10.91 -6.39 22.27
N VAL A 245 12.23 -6.64 22.23
CA VAL A 245 12.82 -7.92 21.84
C VAL A 245 12.37 -9.07 22.76
N ASP A 246 12.24 -8.80 24.07
CA ASP A 246 11.81 -9.81 25.05
C ASP A 246 10.34 -10.17 24.84
N PHE A 247 9.48 -9.17 24.64
CA PHE A 247 8.06 -9.37 24.33
C PHE A 247 7.88 -10.15 23.03
N ALA A 248 8.59 -9.76 21.96
CA ALA A 248 8.53 -10.43 20.67
C ALA A 248 8.99 -11.90 20.77
N SER A 249 10.03 -12.18 21.56
CA SER A 249 10.55 -13.53 21.77
C SER A 249 9.58 -14.40 22.58
N GLN A 250 8.91 -13.84 23.59
CA GLN A 250 7.86 -14.54 24.33
C GLN A 250 6.66 -14.83 23.44
N LEU A 251 6.27 -13.87 22.59
CA LEU A 251 5.14 -14.02 21.68
C LEU A 251 5.37 -15.14 20.65
N ASP A 252 6.60 -15.33 20.16
CA ASP A 252 6.89 -16.43 19.22
C ASP A 252 6.83 -17.83 19.86
N LEU A 253 6.89 -17.92 21.19
CA LEU A 253 6.69 -19.19 21.91
C LEU A 253 5.21 -19.54 22.09
N VAL A 254 4.30 -18.59 21.88
CA VAL A 254 2.86 -18.83 22.03
C VAL A 254 2.35 -19.60 20.81
N THR A 255 1.70 -20.74 21.05
CA THR A 255 1.13 -21.60 20.00
C THR A 255 -0.39 -21.71 20.07
N SER A 256 -1.01 -21.08 21.07
CA SER A 256 -2.46 -21.13 21.32
C SER A 256 -2.98 -19.77 21.75
N VAL A 257 -4.21 -19.44 21.34
CA VAL A 257 -4.88 -18.17 21.69
C VAL A 257 -5.11 -18.05 23.20
N ALA A 258 -5.21 -19.16 23.93
CA ALA A 258 -5.42 -19.16 25.37
C ALA A 258 -4.18 -18.66 26.15
N ASP A 259 -2.99 -18.85 25.59
CA ASP A 259 -1.70 -18.50 26.21
C ASP A 259 -1.17 -17.15 25.71
N LEU A 260 -2.03 -16.36 25.04
CA LEU A 260 -1.65 -15.10 24.45
C LEU A 260 -1.34 -14.07 25.55
N LEU A 261 -0.23 -13.37 25.39
CA LEU A 261 0.17 -12.28 26.26
C LEU A 261 -0.91 -11.18 26.29
N PRO A 262 -1.01 -10.38 27.38
CA PRO A 262 -1.92 -9.24 27.44
C PRO A 262 -1.76 -8.30 26.24
N GLU A 263 -2.86 -7.73 25.75
CA GLU A 263 -2.84 -6.80 24.60
C GLU A 263 -1.98 -5.57 24.92
N PRO A 264 -0.91 -5.29 24.14
CA PRO A 264 -0.13 -4.08 24.30
C PRO A 264 -0.95 -2.82 23.98
N LEU A 265 -0.67 -1.71 24.66
CA LEU A 265 -1.38 -0.47 24.39
C LEU A 265 -0.94 0.12 23.05
N ARG A 266 -1.84 0.11 22.05
CA ARG A 266 -1.62 0.67 20.70
C ARG A 266 -1.01 2.08 20.68
N THR A 267 -1.30 2.92 21.68
CA THR A 267 -0.84 4.32 21.75
C THR A 267 0.57 4.49 22.32
N LYS A 268 1.12 3.49 23.00
CA LYS A 268 2.45 3.54 23.64
C LYS A 268 3.43 2.56 23.01
N GLU A 269 2.96 1.36 22.69
CA GLU A 269 3.77 0.22 22.25
C GLU A 269 3.24 -0.27 20.89
N TYR A 270 3.30 0.62 19.92
CA TYR A 270 2.70 0.42 18.61
C TYR A 270 3.31 -0.78 17.85
N GLY A 271 4.64 -0.97 17.91
CA GLY A 271 5.32 -2.12 17.29
C GLY A 271 4.93 -3.45 17.93
N ASP A 272 4.91 -3.50 19.26
CA ASP A 272 4.50 -4.68 20.04
C ASP A 272 3.02 -5.03 19.78
N TRP A 273 2.15 -4.03 19.71
CA TRP A 273 0.75 -4.22 19.34
C TRP A 273 0.60 -4.81 17.93
N MET A 274 1.40 -4.36 16.96
CA MET A 274 1.36 -4.89 15.59
C MET A 274 1.76 -6.36 15.53
N ILE A 275 2.88 -6.75 16.15
CA ILE A 275 3.30 -8.16 16.16
C ILE A 275 2.30 -9.03 16.91
N TRP A 276 1.68 -8.52 17.98
CA TRP A 276 0.63 -9.21 18.73
C TRP A 276 -0.62 -9.44 17.88
N MET A 277 -1.09 -8.41 17.15
CA MET A 277 -2.22 -8.52 16.22
C MET A 277 -1.96 -9.52 15.09
N VAL A 278 -0.77 -9.47 14.48
CA VAL A 278 -0.38 -10.43 13.44
C VAL A 278 -0.30 -11.85 14.02
N HIS A 279 0.19 -12.00 15.24
CA HIS A 279 0.27 -13.31 15.87
C HIS A 279 -1.12 -13.89 16.20
N ARG A 280 -2.10 -13.07 16.56
CA ARG A 280 -3.50 -13.52 16.68
C ARG A 280 -4.07 -14.02 15.36
N ALA A 281 -3.80 -13.31 14.26
CA ALA A 281 -4.19 -13.77 12.93
C ALA A 281 -3.53 -15.10 12.57
N TRP A 282 -2.25 -15.27 12.94
CA TRP A 282 -1.49 -16.52 12.78
C TRP A 282 -2.09 -17.69 13.57
N LEU A 283 -2.51 -17.46 14.81
CA LEU A 283 -3.15 -18.47 15.67
C LEU A 283 -4.61 -18.76 15.28
N ASN A 284 -5.13 -18.11 14.25
CA ASN A 284 -6.51 -18.24 13.78
C ASN A 284 -7.54 -17.95 14.89
N ASP A 285 -7.35 -16.86 15.63
CA ASP A 285 -8.24 -16.44 16.71
C ASP A 285 -9.67 -16.17 16.20
N PRO A 286 -10.70 -16.86 16.73
CA PRO A 286 -12.10 -16.68 16.31
C PRO A 286 -12.68 -15.30 16.62
N THR A 287 -12.08 -14.56 17.55
CA THR A 287 -12.52 -13.22 17.93
C THR A 287 -11.95 -12.14 17.02
N LEU A 288 -10.91 -12.44 16.23
CA LEU A 288 -10.26 -11.49 15.34
C LEU A 288 -10.93 -11.49 13.95
N LEU A 289 -11.94 -10.63 13.81
CA LEU A 289 -12.68 -10.47 12.55
C LEU A 289 -12.17 -9.32 11.67
N ASP A 290 -11.55 -8.31 12.27
CA ASP A 290 -11.07 -7.09 11.61
C ASP A 290 -9.61 -6.82 11.98
N LEU A 291 -8.74 -6.80 10.97
CA LEU A 291 -7.35 -6.39 11.09
C LEU A 291 -7.14 -5.16 10.21
N ASN A 292 -6.94 -4.02 10.87
CA ASN A 292 -6.80 -2.73 10.22
C ASN A 292 -5.46 -2.07 10.60
N PHE A 293 -4.56 -1.99 9.63
CA PHE A 293 -3.30 -1.26 9.67
C PHE A 293 -3.29 -0.07 8.70
N ASP A 294 -4.43 0.58 8.47
CA ASP A 294 -4.49 1.75 7.60
C ASP A 294 -3.61 2.89 8.15
N ASN A 295 -2.80 3.49 7.28
CA ASN A 295 -1.78 4.50 7.58
C ASN A 295 -0.70 4.05 8.57
N MET A 296 -0.63 2.75 8.83
CA MET A 296 0.35 2.13 9.72
C MET A 296 1.46 1.49 8.89
N HIS A 297 2.61 2.15 8.80
CA HIS A 297 3.73 1.65 8.01
C HIS A 297 4.34 0.42 8.67
N MET A 298 4.16 -0.75 8.04
CA MET A 298 4.83 -1.97 8.46
C MET A 298 6.33 -1.88 8.16
N PRO A 299 7.19 -2.38 9.05
CA PRO A 299 8.61 -2.49 8.73
C PRO A 299 8.84 -3.40 7.52
N PRO A 300 9.90 -3.14 6.74
CA PRO A 300 10.30 -4.03 5.66
C PRO A 300 10.57 -5.47 6.15
N PRO A 301 10.30 -6.49 5.32
CA PRO A 301 10.47 -7.91 5.67
C PRO A 301 11.85 -8.33 6.15
N HIS A 302 12.91 -7.64 5.68
CA HIS A 302 14.28 -7.94 6.07
C HIS A 302 14.64 -7.39 7.45
N ILE A 303 13.88 -6.40 7.94
CA ILE A 303 14.05 -5.79 9.26
C ILE A 303 13.18 -6.51 10.29
N GLU A 304 11.89 -6.71 10.00
CA GLU A 304 10.97 -7.42 10.88
C GLU A 304 10.12 -8.44 10.12
N LYS A 305 10.38 -9.72 10.39
CA LYS A 305 9.70 -10.85 9.75
C LYS A 305 8.36 -11.19 10.41
N ARG A 306 8.16 -10.78 11.67
CA ARG A 306 6.99 -11.11 12.49
C ARG A 306 5.74 -10.30 12.13
N ILE A 307 5.84 -9.31 11.24
CA ILE A 307 4.72 -8.47 10.80
C ILE A 307 4.25 -8.91 9.41
N ALA A 308 4.76 -8.29 8.34
CA ALA A 308 4.22 -8.48 7.00
C ALA A 308 4.35 -9.95 6.50
N PRO A 309 5.54 -10.58 6.55
CA PRO A 309 5.69 -11.97 6.08
C PRO A 309 4.87 -12.98 6.91
N LYS A 310 4.89 -12.84 8.24
CA LYS A 310 4.09 -13.69 9.15
C LYS A 310 2.59 -13.51 8.89
N LEU A 311 2.13 -12.29 8.62
CA LEU A 311 0.74 -12.00 8.27
C LEU A 311 0.33 -12.66 6.95
N MET A 312 1.16 -12.56 5.90
CA MET A 312 0.84 -13.20 4.62
C MET A 312 0.76 -14.71 4.76
N LYS A 313 1.68 -15.30 5.53
CA LYS A 313 1.67 -16.73 5.80
C LYS A 313 0.49 -17.16 6.70
N ALA A 314 0.05 -16.33 7.64
CA ALA A 314 -1.15 -16.57 8.45
C ALA A 314 -2.41 -16.70 7.59
N MET A 315 -2.51 -15.95 6.49
CA MET A 315 -3.65 -16.00 5.58
C MET A 315 -3.81 -17.35 4.86
N GLU A 316 -2.80 -18.22 4.84
CA GLU A 316 -2.91 -19.57 4.29
C GLU A 316 -3.85 -20.47 5.11
N THR A 317 -3.96 -20.25 6.42
CA THR A 317 -4.73 -21.10 7.34
C THR A 317 -5.88 -20.37 8.03
N ASN A 318 -5.92 -19.04 7.94
CA ASN A 318 -6.92 -18.25 8.65
C ASN A 318 -8.33 -18.41 8.07
N THR A 319 -9.31 -18.68 8.94
CA THR A 319 -10.71 -18.91 8.56
C THR A 319 -11.67 -17.84 9.10
N TRP A 320 -11.21 -17.04 10.07
CA TRP A 320 -12.07 -16.12 10.83
C TRP A 320 -12.01 -14.68 10.33
N LEU A 321 -10.85 -14.23 9.86
CA LEU A 321 -10.64 -12.85 9.46
C LEU A 321 -11.57 -12.47 8.30
N ARG A 322 -12.34 -11.39 8.49
CA ARG A 322 -13.33 -10.89 7.53
C ARG A 322 -12.85 -9.63 6.83
N ILE A 323 -12.13 -8.77 7.53
CA ILE A 323 -11.63 -7.50 7.01
C ILE A 323 -10.11 -7.47 7.20
N LEU A 324 -9.40 -7.31 6.08
CA LEU A 324 -7.97 -7.04 6.05
C LEU A 324 -7.76 -5.71 5.35
N SER A 325 -7.49 -4.66 6.13
CA SER A 325 -7.23 -3.32 5.62
C SER A 325 -5.80 -2.91 5.89
N LEU A 326 -5.04 -2.74 4.82
CA LEU A 326 -3.62 -2.39 4.82
C LEU A 326 -3.40 -1.17 3.90
N SER A 327 -4.25 -0.15 3.97
CA SER A 327 -4.09 1.05 3.14
C SER A 327 -2.90 1.89 3.61
N ASN A 328 -2.01 2.29 2.70
CA ASN A 328 -0.82 3.08 3.04
C ASN A 328 0.00 2.46 4.19
N SER A 329 0.17 1.14 4.16
CA SER A 329 0.79 0.35 5.24
C SER A 329 2.18 -0.18 4.88
N ASN A 330 2.79 0.31 3.81
CA ASN A 330 4.10 -0.16 3.32
C ASN A 330 4.10 -1.63 2.84
N MET A 331 3.01 -2.12 2.27
CA MET A 331 3.00 -3.41 1.58
C MET A 331 3.88 -3.34 0.33
N GLN A 332 4.86 -4.24 0.26
CA GLN A 332 5.81 -4.32 -0.85
C GLN A 332 5.42 -5.40 -1.85
N ARG A 333 6.03 -5.33 -3.03
CA ARG A 333 5.89 -6.31 -4.12
C ARG A 333 5.90 -7.77 -3.63
N GLY A 334 6.88 -8.15 -2.81
CA GLY A 334 7.06 -9.52 -2.33
C GLY A 334 5.84 -10.04 -1.57
N GLN A 335 5.30 -9.23 -0.67
CA GLN A 335 4.12 -9.59 0.13
C GLN A 335 2.86 -9.72 -0.73
N GLY A 336 2.76 -8.98 -1.84
CA GLY A 336 1.66 -9.15 -2.80
C GLY A 336 1.60 -10.56 -3.37
N PHE A 337 2.75 -11.15 -3.70
CA PHE A 337 2.82 -12.55 -4.16
C PHE A 337 2.53 -13.55 -3.05
N GLU A 338 3.12 -13.34 -1.87
CA GLU A 338 2.88 -14.21 -0.71
C GLU A 338 1.38 -14.25 -0.34
N LEU A 339 0.70 -13.10 -0.40
CA LEU A 339 -0.74 -13.02 -0.18
C LEU A 339 -1.55 -13.73 -1.28
N ALA A 340 -1.17 -13.55 -2.54
CA ALA A 340 -1.82 -14.22 -3.65
C ALA A 340 -1.73 -15.76 -3.50
N ASP A 341 -0.55 -16.26 -3.18
CA ASP A 341 -0.31 -17.66 -2.87
C ASP A 341 -1.14 -18.15 -1.68
N ALA A 342 -1.23 -17.33 -0.63
CA ALA A 342 -2.00 -17.65 0.56
C ALA A 342 -3.50 -17.79 0.27
N LEU A 343 -4.07 -16.83 -0.45
CA LEU A 343 -5.47 -16.86 -0.87
C LEU A 343 -5.77 -18.00 -1.83
N ARG A 344 -4.81 -18.40 -2.67
CA ARG A 344 -4.94 -19.54 -3.58
C ARG A 344 -5.02 -20.88 -2.84
N ARG A 345 -4.27 -21.03 -1.74
CA ARG A 345 -4.18 -22.28 -0.95
C ARG A 345 -5.27 -22.42 0.11
N ASN A 346 -5.97 -21.33 0.45
CA ASN A 346 -6.95 -21.31 1.53
C ASN A 346 -8.41 -21.32 1.01
N PRO A 347 -9.02 -22.49 0.80
CA PRO A 347 -10.43 -22.58 0.38
C PRO A 347 -11.41 -22.21 1.50
N ALA A 348 -10.99 -22.28 2.77
CA ALA A 348 -11.82 -21.95 3.93
C ALA A 348 -11.67 -20.47 4.36
N CYS A 349 -11.01 -19.65 3.54
CA CYS A 349 -10.72 -18.27 3.86
C CYS A 349 -12.00 -17.47 4.12
N GLY A 350 -12.07 -16.80 5.26
CA GLY A 350 -13.23 -16.03 5.68
C GLY A 350 -13.32 -14.62 5.11
N LEU A 351 -12.34 -14.20 4.30
CA LEU A 351 -12.10 -12.80 3.98
C LEU A 351 -13.18 -12.21 3.07
N ARG A 352 -13.81 -11.11 3.50
CA ARG A 352 -14.83 -10.35 2.76
C ARG A 352 -14.31 -9.04 2.20
N VAL A 353 -13.43 -8.36 2.91
CA VAL A 353 -12.90 -7.06 2.51
C VAL A 353 -11.38 -7.14 2.50
N LEU A 354 -10.78 -6.86 1.34
CA LEU A 354 -9.35 -6.71 1.17
C LEU A 354 -9.04 -5.31 0.65
N ASN A 355 -8.34 -4.51 1.45
CA ASN A 355 -7.94 -3.15 1.09
C ASN A 355 -6.41 -3.02 1.09
N LEU A 356 -5.85 -2.79 -0.08
CA LEU A 356 -4.40 -2.68 -0.32
C LEU A 356 -4.06 -1.35 -1.01
N GLU A 357 -4.91 -0.32 -0.94
CA GLU A 357 -4.69 0.97 -1.59
C GLU A 357 -3.42 1.68 -1.09
N THR A 358 -2.82 2.53 -1.94
CA THR A 358 -1.72 3.42 -1.53
C THR A 358 -0.48 2.70 -0.99
N ASN A 359 -0.15 1.52 -1.51
CA ASN A 359 1.05 0.74 -1.16
C ASN A 359 2.09 0.75 -2.28
N CYS A 360 3.12 -0.09 -2.15
CA CYS A 360 4.18 -0.29 -3.14
C CYS A 360 3.98 -1.62 -3.91
N LEU A 361 2.72 -1.97 -4.21
CA LEU A 361 2.40 -3.11 -5.06
C LEU A 361 2.51 -2.69 -6.52
N ASP A 362 3.29 -3.43 -7.27
CA ASP A 362 3.50 -3.18 -8.67
C ASP A 362 2.43 -3.99 -9.49
N SER A 363 2.10 -3.58 -10.73
CA SER A 363 1.20 -4.27 -11.71
C SER A 363 1.02 -5.80 -11.64
N SER A 364 2.01 -6.63 -11.95
CA SER A 364 1.95 -8.09 -11.77
C SER A 364 1.65 -8.62 -10.36
N ALA A 365 1.92 -7.91 -9.26
CA ALA A 365 1.60 -8.38 -7.92
C ALA A 365 0.08 -8.25 -7.75
N VAL A 366 -0.48 -7.13 -8.24
CA VAL A 366 -1.93 -6.96 -8.40
C VAL A 366 -2.51 -7.97 -9.40
N CYS A 367 -1.82 -8.27 -10.49
CA CYS A 367 -2.21 -9.30 -11.47
C CYS A 367 -2.28 -10.69 -10.83
N GLU A 368 -1.24 -11.10 -10.09
CA GLU A 368 -1.23 -12.39 -9.39
C GLU A 368 -2.29 -12.46 -8.30
N LEU A 369 -2.52 -11.38 -7.56
CA LEU A 369 -3.64 -11.28 -6.63
C LEU A 369 -4.98 -11.52 -7.33
N ALA A 370 -5.20 -10.87 -8.48
CA ALA A 370 -6.42 -11.07 -9.27
C ALA A 370 -6.55 -12.51 -9.77
N ASN A 371 -5.46 -13.10 -10.27
CA ASN A 371 -5.44 -14.51 -10.72
C ASN A 371 -5.70 -15.49 -9.58
N ALA A 372 -5.13 -15.25 -8.39
CA ALA A 372 -5.35 -16.09 -7.21
C ALA A 372 -6.81 -16.03 -6.75
N ILE A 373 -7.38 -14.83 -6.64
CA ILE A 373 -8.79 -14.63 -6.30
C ILE A 373 -9.70 -15.27 -7.34
N GLY A 374 -9.39 -15.11 -8.63
CA GLY A 374 -10.18 -15.70 -9.73
C GLY A 374 -10.12 -17.22 -9.78
N SER A 375 -9.05 -17.83 -9.26
CA SER A 375 -8.87 -19.29 -9.18
C SER A 375 -9.63 -19.89 -7.99
N ASN A 376 -9.80 -19.15 -6.90
CA ASN A 376 -10.49 -19.61 -5.70
C ASN A 376 -11.98 -19.21 -5.73
N GLN A 377 -12.82 -20.09 -6.28
CA GLN A 377 -14.26 -19.83 -6.44
C GLN A 377 -15.02 -19.76 -5.12
N ASP A 378 -14.51 -20.40 -4.06
CA ASP A 378 -15.13 -20.45 -2.74
C ASP A 378 -14.81 -19.21 -1.90
N LEU A 379 -13.92 -18.33 -2.36
CA LEU A 379 -13.52 -17.13 -1.64
C LEU A 379 -14.70 -16.16 -1.50
N PRO A 380 -15.17 -15.86 -0.27
CA PRO A 380 -16.33 -15.01 -0.03
C PRO A 380 -15.98 -13.51 -0.09
N LEU A 381 -15.04 -13.13 -0.96
CA LEU A 381 -14.54 -11.76 -1.08
C LEU A 381 -15.61 -10.88 -1.72
N GLU A 382 -16.10 -9.89 -0.97
CA GLU A 382 -17.13 -8.94 -1.42
C GLU A 382 -16.52 -7.63 -1.92
N GLN A 383 -15.40 -7.20 -1.33
CA GLN A 383 -14.76 -5.94 -1.65
C GLN A 383 -13.25 -6.10 -1.83
N LEU A 384 -12.76 -5.67 -2.99
CA LEU A 384 -11.33 -5.59 -3.29
C LEU A 384 -10.95 -4.14 -3.61
N ARG A 385 -9.89 -3.63 -2.97
CA ARG A 385 -9.33 -2.32 -3.27
C ARG A 385 -7.82 -2.37 -3.48
N VAL A 386 -7.36 -1.91 -4.64
CA VAL A 386 -5.95 -2.00 -5.04
C VAL A 386 -5.42 -0.73 -5.72
N GLN A 387 -6.21 0.36 -5.80
CA GLN A 387 -5.82 1.61 -6.47
C GLN A 387 -4.69 2.39 -5.78
N HIS A 388 -4.15 3.39 -6.51
CA HIS A 388 -3.21 4.41 -6.03
C HIS A 388 -1.85 3.87 -5.53
N GLN A 389 -1.30 2.82 -6.16
CA GLN A 389 0.01 2.32 -5.76
C GLN A 389 1.12 3.35 -6.05
N LYS A 390 2.05 3.54 -5.10
CA LYS A 390 3.04 4.64 -5.06
C LYS A 390 4.05 4.63 -6.22
N GLN A 391 4.21 3.50 -6.92
CA GLN A 391 5.20 3.30 -7.99
C GLN A 391 4.56 2.83 -9.30
N VAL A 392 3.23 2.84 -9.38
CA VAL A 392 2.49 2.51 -10.59
C VAL A 392 1.78 3.77 -11.04
N GLY A 393 1.78 4.03 -12.36
CA GLY A 393 0.95 5.10 -12.91
C GLY A 393 -0.54 4.86 -12.62
N GLN A 394 -1.39 5.76 -13.12
CA GLN A 394 -2.84 5.66 -12.93
C GLN A 394 -3.41 4.27 -13.31
N PHE A 395 -2.86 3.66 -14.37
CA PHE A 395 -3.26 2.36 -14.86
C PHE A 395 -2.16 1.32 -14.64
N PHE A 396 -2.58 0.10 -14.31
CA PHE A 396 -1.68 -1.04 -14.09
C PHE A 396 -1.20 -1.72 -15.39
N GLY A 397 -1.71 -1.27 -16.53
CA GLY A 397 -1.44 -1.83 -17.85
C GLY A 397 -2.33 -3.02 -18.20
N ARG A 398 -2.43 -3.32 -19.51
CA ARG A 398 -3.33 -4.33 -20.07
C ARG A 398 -3.29 -5.71 -19.41
N PRO A 399 -2.13 -6.30 -19.04
CA PRO A 399 -2.10 -7.63 -18.43
C PRO A 399 -2.83 -7.67 -17.10
N THR A 400 -2.68 -6.63 -16.29
CA THR A 400 -3.35 -6.52 -14.99
C THR A 400 -4.85 -6.27 -15.19
N GLU A 401 -5.23 -5.47 -16.18
CA GLU A 401 -6.63 -5.24 -16.54
C GLU A 401 -7.33 -6.50 -17.04
N GLU A 402 -6.63 -7.30 -17.85
CA GLU A 402 -7.08 -8.61 -18.31
C GLU A 402 -7.27 -9.58 -17.15
N ALA A 403 -6.28 -9.70 -16.26
CA ALA A 403 -6.40 -10.54 -15.08
C ALA A 403 -7.56 -10.10 -14.17
N MET A 404 -7.73 -8.79 -13.97
CA MET A 404 -8.84 -8.23 -13.22
C MET A 404 -10.20 -8.53 -13.89
N GLY A 405 -10.27 -8.40 -15.21
CA GLY A 405 -11.45 -8.76 -16.01
C GLY A 405 -11.81 -10.23 -15.91
N LYS A 406 -10.83 -11.13 -16.07
CA LYS A 406 -10.99 -12.59 -15.92
C LYS A 406 -11.40 -12.98 -14.50
N MET A 407 -10.76 -12.38 -13.49
CA MET A 407 -11.13 -12.56 -12.08
C MET A 407 -12.60 -12.20 -11.85
N MET A 408 -13.04 -11.03 -12.34
CA MET A 408 -14.42 -10.58 -12.20
C MET A 408 -15.41 -11.45 -12.99
N ALA A 409 -15.02 -12.02 -14.13
CA ALA A 409 -15.85 -12.95 -14.87
C ALA A 409 -16.11 -14.25 -14.07
N SER A 410 -15.06 -14.82 -13.46
CA SER A 410 -15.12 -16.05 -12.67
C SER A 410 -15.75 -15.84 -11.29
N SER A 411 -15.42 -14.75 -10.59
CA SER A 411 -15.93 -14.47 -9.24
C SER A 411 -17.39 -13.99 -9.27
N GLN A 412 -18.22 -14.62 -8.45
CA GLN A 412 -19.62 -14.22 -8.26
C GLN A 412 -19.86 -13.46 -6.94
N THR A 413 -18.82 -13.31 -6.12
CA THR A 413 -18.88 -12.77 -4.76
C THR A 413 -18.48 -11.29 -4.70
N VAL A 414 -17.54 -10.85 -5.54
CA VAL A 414 -17.05 -9.47 -5.52
C VAL A 414 -18.12 -8.50 -6.03
N ILE A 415 -18.60 -7.62 -5.14
CA ILE A 415 -19.64 -6.62 -5.42
C ILE A 415 -19.09 -5.20 -5.49
N LYS A 416 -17.89 -4.96 -4.96
CA LYS A 416 -17.22 -3.66 -4.98
C LYS A 416 -15.74 -3.81 -5.31
N LEU A 417 -15.31 -3.12 -6.36
CA LEU A 417 -13.94 -3.14 -6.83
C LEU A 417 -13.42 -1.70 -6.96
N SER A 418 -12.30 -1.38 -6.30
CA SER A 418 -11.51 -0.17 -6.54
C SER A 418 -10.33 -0.54 -7.44
N PHE A 419 -10.51 -0.32 -8.74
CA PHE A 419 -9.54 -0.57 -9.81
C PHE A 419 -9.87 0.32 -11.02
N GLU A 420 -8.89 1.07 -11.55
CA GLU A 420 -9.07 1.84 -12.79
C GLU A 420 -8.60 1.02 -13.99
N CYS A 421 -9.38 1.04 -15.08
CA CYS A 421 -9.15 0.23 -16.27
C CYS A 421 -9.23 1.12 -17.52
N ASP A 422 -8.13 1.23 -18.26
CA ASP A 422 -8.05 2.01 -19.49
C ASP A 422 -8.68 1.26 -20.67
N ASP A 423 -8.51 -0.07 -20.77
CA ASP A 423 -9.11 -0.82 -21.87
C ASP A 423 -10.64 -0.90 -21.75
N ALA A 424 -11.34 -0.43 -22.79
CA ALA A 424 -12.79 -0.41 -22.84
C ALA A 424 -13.42 -1.82 -22.78
N HIS A 425 -12.75 -2.85 -23.31
CA HIS A 425 -13.24 -4.22 -23.27
C HIS A 425 -13.31 -4.74 -21.83
N TRP A 426 -12.19 -4.65 -21.11
CA TRP A 426 -12.08 -5.13 -19.73
C TRP A 426 -12.93 -4.29 -18.77
N ARG A 427 -12.98 -2.97 -18.96
CA ARG A 427 -13.85 -2.08 -18.17
C ARG A 427 -15.32 -2.47 -18.30
N ASN A 428 -15.78 -2.77 -19.51
CA ASN A 428 -17.15 -3.23 -19.75
C ASN A 428 -17.42 -4.61 -19.13
N MET A 429 -16.45 -5.52 -19.20
CA MET A 429 -16.56 -6.85 -18.58
C MET A 429 -16.67 -6.75 -17.06
N ILE A 430 -15.79 -5.99 -16.42
CA ILE A 430 -15.80 -5.71 -14.98
C ILE A 430 -17.14 -5.09 -14.57
N SER A 431 -17.62 -4.08 -15.30
CA SER A 431 -18.89 -3.41 -15.00
C SER A 431 -20.08 -4.38 -15.06
N ARG A 432 -20.13 -5.25 -16.08
CA ARG A 432 -21.18 -6.27 -16.21
C ARG A 432 -21.12 -7.30 -15.09
N ALA A 433 -19.92 -7.74 -14.71
CA ALA A 433 -19.72 -8.67 -13.61
C ALA A 433 -20.17 -8.06 -12.28
N LEU A 434 -19.80 -6.80 -11.98
CA LEU A 434 -20.26 -6.09 -10.79
C LEU A 434 -21.78 -5.97 -10.75
N LEU A 435 -22.43 -5.62 -11.87
CA LEU A 435 -23.89 -5.58 -11.95
C LEU A 435 -24.52 -6.95 -11.68
N ARG A 436 -24.01 -8.01 -12.32
CA ARG A 436 -24.46 -9.40 -12.11
C ARG A 436 -24.35 -9.81 -10.63
N ASN A 437 -23.21 -9.54 -10.00
CA ASN A 437 -22.91 -9.95 -8.63
C ASN A 437 -23.78 -9.16 -7.64
N ASN A 438 -23.92 -7.83 -7.83
CA ASN A 438 -24.82 -7.00 -7.03
C ASN A 438 -26.29 -7.42 -7.16
N ASP A 439 -26.77 -7.72 -8.38
CA ASP A 439 -28.12 -8.23 -8.60
C ASP A 439 -28.33 -9.61 -7.94
N SER A 440 -27.32 -10.48 -8.01
CA SER A 440 -27.36 -11.80 -7.35
C SER A 440 -27.44 -11.67 -5.83
N LYS A 441 -26.64 -10.78 -5.24
CA LYS A 441 -26.72 -10.45 -3.81
C LYS A 441 -28.08 -9.85 -3.44
N ARG A 442 -28.64 -8.96 -4.26
CA ARG A 442 -30.00 -8.40 -4.06
C ARG A 442 -31.06 -9.50 -4.08
N ARG A 443 -30.98 -10.45 -5.03
CA ARG A 443 -31.91 -11.59 -5.10
C ARG A 443 -31.77 -12.53 -3.91
N GLN A 444 -30.54 -12.82 -3.48
CA GLN A 444 -30.29 -13.59 -2.26
C GLN A 444 -30.93 -12.91 -1.05
N ASN A 445 -30.72 -11.61 -0.87
CA ASN A 445 -31.33 -10.83 0.21
C ASN A 445 -32.87 -10.78 0.11
N ALA A 446 -33.46 -10.96 -1.08
CA ALA A 446 -34.90 -10.97 -1.29
C ALA A 446 -35.54 -12.37 -1.11
N LEU A 447 -34.75 -13.44 -1.25
CA LEU A 447 -35.16 -14.84 -1.04
C LEU A 447 -35.03 -15.29 0.41
N VAL A 448 -34.15 -14.63 1.17
CA VAL A 448 -34.25 -14.63 2.62
C VAL A 448 -35.58 -13.94 2.93
N GLU A 449 -36.64 -14.73 3.16
CA GLU A 449 -37.75 -14.29 4.01
C GLU A 449 -37.08 -13.57 5.17
N PRO A 450 -37.43 -12.30 5.47
CA PRO A 450 -36.79 -11.62 6.58
C PRO A 450 -36.98 -12.51 7.81
N GLU A 451 -35.95 -13.26 8.20
CA GLU A 451 -35.66 -13.45 9.61
C GLU A 451 -35.85 -12.08 10.19
N ALA A 452 -36.65 -11.97 11.24
CA ALA A 452 -37.12 -10.71 11.79
C ALA A 452 -35.94 -9.87 12.34
N ASP A 453 -35.07 -9.39 11.44
CA ASP A 453 -34.19 -8.27 11.58
C ASP A 453 -35.14 -7.10 11.71
N ALA A 454 -35.40 -6.80 12.97
CA ALA A 454 -36.35 -5.80 13.37
C ALA A 454 -36.10 -4.52 12.56
N PRO A 455 -37.17 -3.90 12.02
CA PRO A 455 -37.06 -2.85 11.01
C PRO A 455 -36.10 -1.76 11.46
N VAL A 456 -35.06 -1.55 10.64
CA VAL A 456 -34.03 -0.54 10.89
C VAL A 456 -34.52 0.80 10.37
N ASP A 457 -34.95 1.67 11.28
CA ASP A 457 -35.28 3.05 10.95
C ASP A 457 -33.98 3.88 10.91
N GLU A 458 -33.64 4.39 9.72
CA GLU A 458 -32.55 5.37 9.57
C GLU A 458 -33.06 6.78 9.89
N LEU A 459 -32.44 7.44 10.87
CA LEU A 459 -32.87 8.73 11.40
C LEU A 459 -31.71 9.73 11.49
N THR A 460 -32.00 11.02 11.53
CA THR A 460 -30.97 12.04 11.71
C THR A 460 -30.55 12.15 13.18
N LEU A 461 -29.25 12.27 13.46
CA LEU A 461 -28.75 12.33 14.83
C LEU A 461 -28.67 13.78 15.31
N GLY A 462 -29.40 14.12 16.38
CA GLY A 462 -29.38 15.45 17.01
C GLY A 462 -28.65 15.48 18.35
N ASN A 463 -29.19 14.77 19.35
CA ASN A 463 -28.64 14.69 20.71
C ASN A 463 -28.66 13.25 21.22
N VAL A 464 -27.63 12.85 21.97
CA VAL A 464 -27.56 11.55 22.66
C VAL A 464 -27.49 11.79 24.17
N ALA A 465 -28.51 11.32 24.90
CA ALA A 465 -28.56 11.42 26.35
C ALA A 465 -28.29 10.05 27.02
N LEU A 466 -27.20 9.95 27.77
CA LEU A 466 -26.85 8.73 28.53
C LEU A 466 -27.71 8.65 29.80
N GLN A 467 -28.47 7.56 30.00
CA GLN A 467 -29.43 7.44 31.11
C GLN A 467 -28.89 6.65 32.30
N HIS A 468 -28.41 5.44 32.09
CA HIS A 468 -27.91 4.59 33.18
C HIS A 468 -26.46 4.21 32.93
N PRO A 469 -25.55 4.39 33.90
CA PRO A 469 -24.18 3.89 33.78
C PRO A 469 -24.16 2.37 33.97
N PRO A 470 -23.18 1.65 33.39
CA PRO A 470 -23.03 0.22 33.60
C PRO A 470 -22.64 -0.12 35.05
N PRO A 471 -22.86 -1.37 35.51
CA PRO A 471 -22.46 -1.82 36.84
C PRO A 471 -20.96 -1.62 37.10
N PRO A 472 -20.56 -1.22 38.33
CA PRO A 472 -19.16 -0.87 38.65
C PRO A 472 -18.14 -2.01 38.50
N GLU A 473 -18.57 -3.27 38.38
CA GLU A 473 -17.69 -4.43 38.19
C GLU A 473 -17.12 -4.53 36.75
N ALA A 474 -17.62 -3.75 35.80
CA ALA A 474 -17.11 -3.67 34.42
C ALA A 474 -16.04 -2.57 34.21
N GLY A 475 -15.54 -1.95 35.29
CA GLY A 475 -14.90 -0.64 35.25
C GLY A 475 -13.53 -0.52 35.91
N THR A 476 -12.62 -1.48 35.77
CA THR A 476 -11.17 -1.18 35.94
C THR A 476 -10.63 -0.47 34.70
N VAL A 477 -11.07 0.76 34.44
CA VAL A 477 -10.37 1.66 33.50
C VAL A 477 -10.55 3.11 33.95
N VAL A 478 -9.73 3.54 34.92
CA VAL A 478 -9.28 4.93 35.00
C VAL A 478 -7.82 4.98 35.51
N GLU A 479 -6.95 4.09 35.04
CA GLU A 479 -5.50 4.34 35.17
C GLU A 479 -5.04 5.21 34.00
N GLY A 480 -4.54 6.40 34.34
CA GLY A 480 -4.26 7.49 33.42
C GLY A 480 -5.37 8.53 33.48
N THR A 481 -5.16 9.54 34.33
CA THR A 481 -6.07 10.65 34.62
C THR A 481 -6.81 11.10 33.35
N PRO A 482 -8.10 10.78 33.16
CA PRO A 482 -8.95 11.61 32.30
C PRO A 482 -8.83 13.00 32.90
N ASN A 483 -8.48 14.02 32.11
CA ASN A 483 -8.28 15.35 32.68
C ASN A 483 -9.50 15.70 33.54
N MET A 484 -9.28 15.80 34.85
CA MET A 484 -10.34 16.04 35.85
C MET A 484 -11.16 17.29 35.51
N ILE A 485 -10.54 18.22 34.77
CA ILE A 485 -11.15 19.40 34.17
C ILE A 485 -12.39 19.06 33.34
N TRP A 486 -12.32 18.05 32.46
CA TRP A 486 -13.43 17.66 31.60
C TRP A 486 -14.54 16.99 32.41
N ILE A 487 -14.18 16.08 33.33
CA ILE A 487 -15.14 15.42 34.22
C ILE A 487 -15.89 16.44 35.07
N LYS A 488 -15.18 17.40 35.68
CA LYS A 488 -15.78 18.49 36.46
C LYS A 488 -16.76 19.32 35.64
N TYR A 489 -16.43 19.62 34.38
CA TYR A 489 -17.37 20.29 33.49
C TYR A 489 -18.65 19.48 33.28
N VAL A 490 -18.53 18.18 33.02
CA VAL A 490 -19.68 17.29 32.77
C VAL A 490 -20.53 17.14 34.03
N ILE A 491 -19.92 17.03 35.22
CA ILE A 491 -20.63 16.98 36.51
C ILE A 491 -21.44 18.26 36.74
N GLN A 492 -20.89 19.43 36.41
CA GLN A 492 -21.56 20.72 36.61
C GLN A 492 -22.66 21.00 35.59
N ASN A 493 -22.41 20.71 34.31
CA ASN A 493 -23.27 21.14 33.20
C ASN A 493 -24.15 20.02 32.63
N LYS A 494 -23.95 18.77 33.04
CA LYS A 494 -24.66 17.56 32.58
C LYS A 494 -24.61 17.35 31.05
N MET A 495 -23.60 17.92 30.41
CA MET A 495 -23.39 17.87 28.97
C MET A 495 -21.91 17.83 28.64
N PHE A 496 -21.58 17.27 27.48
CA PHE A 496 -20.20 17.28 27.01
C PHE A 496 -19.82 18.69 26.51
N PRO A 497 -18.63 19.19 26.87
CA PRO A 497 -18.19 20.53 26.47
C PRO A 497 -17.80 20.59 25.00
N THR A 498 -18.09 21.71 24.36
CA THR A 498 -17.40 22.14 23.13
C THR A 498 -16.01 22.69 23.46
N THR A 499 -15.15 22.86 22.44
CA THR A 499 -13.81 23.45 22.60
C THR A 499 -13.85 24.81 23.31
N SER A 500 -14.72 25.72 22.86
CA SER A 500 -14.90 27.04 23.46
C SER A 500 -15.42 27.00 24.91
N GLN A 501 -16.32 26.07 25.20
CA GLN A 501 -16.90 25.90 26.55
C GLN A 501 -15.85 25.37 27.54
N LEU A 502 -15.06 24.37 27.12
CA LEU A 502 -14.00 23.82 27.97
C LEU A 502 -12.93 24.88 28.26
N GLN A 503 -12.49 25.63 27.25
CA GLN A 503 -11.51 26.72 27.43
C GLN A 503 -12.01 27.82 28.38
N SER A 504 -13.29 28.18 28.29
CA SER A 504 -13.89 29.17 29.20
C SER A 504 -13.97 28.64 30.64
N HIS A 505 -14.31 27.36 30.80
CA HIS A 505 -14.36 26.70 32.10
C HIS A 505 -12.97 26.58 32.76
N THR A 506 -11.93 26.25 31.99
CA THR A 506 -10.57 26.17 32.52
C THR A 506 -10.07 27.56 32.94
N LYS A 507 -10.35 28.59 32.14
CA LYS A 507 -9.99 29.99 32.42
C LYS A 507 -10.58 30.47 33.74
N ASN A 508 -11.84 30.11 34.02
CA ASN A 508 -12.50 30.43 35.29
C ASN A 508 -11.97 29.62 36.47
N SER A 509 -11.40 28.45 36.21
CA SER A 509 -10.78 27.57 37.22
C SER A 509 -9.28 27.85 37.44
N GLY A 510 -8.73 28.90 36.81
CA GLY A 510 -7.33 29.31 36.97
C GLY A 510 -6.31 28.56 36.09
N VAL A 511 -6.76 27.68 35.18
CA VAL A 511 -5.89 26.89 34.29
C VAL A 511 -6.15 27.27 32.84
N VAL A 512 -5.14 27.68 32.07
CA VAL A 512 -5.32 28.06 30.67
C VAL A 512 -5.08 26.85 29.77
N LEU A 513 -6.13 26.39 29.07
CA LEU A 513 -6.05 25.31 28.10
C LEU A 513 -6.01 25.88 26.68
N THR A 514 -4.97 25.54 25.90
CA THR A 514 -4.84 25.97 24.50
C THR A 514 -5.83 25.23 23.60
N TYR A 515 -6.22 25.85 22.48
CA TYR A 515 -7.17 25.26 21.54
C TYR A 515 -6.65 23.94 20.95
N SER A 516 -5.34 23.87 20.71
CA SER A 516 -4.63 22.67 20.22
C SER A 516 -4.65 21.51 21.22
N ALA A 517 -4.76 21.78 22.53
CA ALA A 517 -4.86 20.75 23.56
C ALA A 517 -6.31 20.37 23.90
N ALA A 518 -7.27 21.30 23.73
CA ALA A 518 -8.66 21.08 24.08
C ALA A 518 -9.37 20.06 23.17
N LEU A 519 -9.15 20.14 21.85
CA LEU A 519 -9.84 19.27 20.89
C LEU A 519 -9.43 17.79 21.01
N PRO A 520 -8.13 17.42 21.07
CA PRO A 520 -7.72 16.04 21.30
C PRO A 520 -8.27 15.48 22.61
N LEU A 521 -8.27 16.29 23.67
CA LEU A 521 -8.78 15.90 24.98
C LEU A 521 -10.27 15.59 24.97
N ILE A 522 -11.08 16.46 24.34
CA ILE A 522 -12.52 16.25 24.21
C ILE A 522 -12.81 14.95 23.46
N ARG A 523 -12.09 14.70 22.35
CA ARG A 523 -12.24 13.48 21.56
C ARG A 523 -11.92 12.23 22.39
N GLU A 524 -10.80 12.23 23.09
CA GLU A 524 -10.38 11.11 23.92
C GLU A 524 -11.37 10.81 25.05
N CYS A 525 -11.76 11.82 25.85
CA CYS A 525 -12.72 11.65 26.95
C CYS A 525 -14.09 11.18 26.46
N ARG A 526 -14.58 11.75 25.35
CA ARG A 526 -15.85 11.38 24.73
C ARG A 526 -15.85 9.93 24.25
N SER A 527 -14.83 9.52 23.51
CA SER A 527 -14.72 8.15 23.00
C SER A 527 -14.68 7.14 24.15
N ARG A 528 -13.95 7.45 25.22
CA ARG A 528 -13.94 6.63 26.45
C ARG A 528 -15.34 6.53 27.07
N MET A 529 -16.04 7.65 27.26
CA MET A 529 -17.39 7.63 27.83
C MET A 529 -18.40 6.87 26.98
N LEU A 530 -18.37 7.03 25.65
CA LEU A 530 -19.27 6.31 24.76
C LEU A 530 -18.98 4.80 24.72
N ASN A 531 -17.71 4.41 24.84
CA ASN A 531 -17.32 3.00 24.97
C ASN A 531 -17.84 2.39 26.27
N VAL A 532 -17.77 3.12 27.38
CA VAL A 532 -18.35 2.67 28.67
C VAL A 532 -19.87 2.59 28.58
N ALA A 533 -20.50 3.49 27.82
CA ALA A 533 -21.95 3.50 27.64
C ALA A 533 -22.47 2.43 26.66
N LEU A 534 -21.61 1.61 26.05
CA LEU A 534 -22.06 0.48 25.24
C LEU A 534 -22.92 -0.47 26.08
N ASN A 535 -24.00 -0.95 25.48
CA ASN A 535 -25.06 -1.76 26.08
C ASN A 535 -25.83 -1.09 27.24
N SER A 536 -25.65 0.23 27.42
CA SER A 536 -26.38 1.01 28.42
C SER A 536 -27.58 1.75 27.82
N GLU A 537 -28.56 2.08 28.65
CA GLU A 537 -29.76 2.80 28.20
C GLU A 537 -29.42 4.25 27.82
N VAL A 538 -29.85 4.65 26.62
CA VAL A 538 -29.67 5.98 26.04
C VAL A 538 -30.99 6.49 25.45
N VAL A 539 -31.13 7.81 25.43
CA VAL A 539 -32.22 8.51 24.75
C VAL A 539 -31.63 9.35 23.64
N VAL A 540 -31.91 8.97 22.40
CA VAL A 540 -31.48 9.72 21.22
C VAL A 540 -32.60 10.62 20.75
N THR A 541 -32.29 11.90 20.55
CA THR A 541 -33.21 12.88 19.97
C THR A 541 -32.79 13.16 18.54
N ASP A 542 -33.72 13.01 17.62
CA ASP A 542 -33.55 13.35 16.20
C ASP A 542 -33.47 14.89 16.02
N ALA A 543 -32.96 15.36 14.87
CA ALA A 543 -32.94 16.76 14.46
C ALA A 543 -34.34 17.43 14.51
N PHE A 544 -35.41 16.65 14.37
CA PHE A 544 -36.80 17.13 14.49
C PHE A 544 -37.33 17.14 15.94
N GLY A 545 -36.50 16.83 16.94
CA GLY A 545 -36.88 16.84 18.36
C GLY A 545 -37.60 15.58 18.84
N LYS A 546 -37.73 14.55 18.00
CA LYS A 546 -38.36 13.27 18.38
C LYS A 546 -37.37 12.43 19.19
N LYS A 547 -37.80 11.97 20.37
CA LYS A 547 -36.99 11.15 21.29
C LYS A 547 -37.20 9.66 21.04
N PHE A 548 -36.11 8.90 21.10
CA PHE A 548 -36.04 7.47 20.93
C PHE A 548 -35.26 6.87 22.09
N ASN A 549 -35.88 5.95 22.83
CA ASN A 549 -35.25 5.28 23.97
C ASN A 549 -34.77 3.90 23.54
N GLY A 550 -33.60 3.48 24.01
CA GLY A 550 -33.07 2.14 23.79
C GLY A 550 -31.66 1.95 24.31
N CYS A 551 -31.04 0.81 24.05
CA CYS A 551 -29.67 0.53 24.46
C CYS A 551 -28.68 0.89 23.35
N LEU A 552 -27.57 1.56 23.70
CA LEU A 552 -26.51 1.88 22.76
C LEU A 552 -25.76 0.61 22.36
N VAL A 553 -25.81 0.22 21.10
CA VAL A 553 -25.16 -1.02 20.62
C VAL A 553 -23.79 -0.73 20.00
N ARG A 554 -23.71 0.36 19.23
CA ARG A 554 -22.51 0.71 18.47
C ARG A 554 -22.49 2.21 18.21
N TRP A 555 -21.29 2.79 18.13
CA TRP A 555 -21.10 4.15 17.65
C TRP A 555 -19.82 4.25 16.80
N THR A 556 -19.76 5.20 15.86
CA THR A 556 -18.56 5.53 15.08
C THR A 556 -18.49 7.04 14.80
N ASP A 557 -17.28 7.61 14.77
CA ASP A 557 -17.03 9.04 14.47
C ASP A 557 -15.95 9.26 13.38
N LEU A 558 -16.10 8.59 12.23
CA LEU A 558 -15.14 8.66 11.13
C LEU A 558 -15.30 9.96 10.31
N HIS A 559 -14.32 10.86 10.37
CA HIS A 559 -14.27 12.11 9.59
C HIS A 559 -15.54 12.96 9.71
N GLU A 560 -16.03 13.19 10.93
CA GLU A 560 -17.26 13.93 11.23
C GLU A 560 -18.56 13.26 10.75
N ASN A 561 -18.48 12.04 10.21
CA ASN A 561 -19.66 11.19 9.99
C ASN A 561 -19.90 10.34 11.23
N TRP A 562 -20.96 10.72 11.94
CA TRP A 562 -21.44 10.07 13.14
C TRP A 562 -22.46 9.01 12.80
N HIS A 563 -22.24 7.80 13.32
CA HIS A 563 -23.22 6.73 13.33
C HIS A 563 -23.44 6.27 14.77
N VAL A 564 -24.70 6.18 15.18
CA VAL A 564 -25.09 5.71 16.52
C VAL A 564 -26.21 4.70 16.35
N ASP A 565 -25.96 3.46 16.77
CA ASP A 565 -26.92 2.36 16.69
C ASP A 565 -27.56 2.15 18.05
N VAL A 566 -28.88 2.22 18.10
CA VAL A 566 -29.67 2.06 19.33
C VAL A 566 -30.66 0.91 19.14
N LEU A 567 -30.68 -0.02 20.08
CA LEU A 567 -31.67 -1.08 20.13
C LEU A 567 -32.84 -0.64 21.02
N ALA A 568 -33.99 -0.36 20.42
CA ALA A 568 -35.20 0.00 21.14
C ALA A 568 -35.74 -1.20 21.97
N PRO A 569 -36.50 -0.96 23.06
CA PRO A 569 -37.05 -2.00 23.92
C PRO A 569 -37.96 -3.02 23.21
N ASN A 570 -38.50 -2.65 22.04
CA ASN A 570 -39.32 -3.52 21.19
C ASN A 570 -38.48 -4.40 20.25
N GLY A 571 -37.16 -4.45 20.43
CA GLY A 571 -36.22 -5.20 19.60
C GLY A 571 -35.84 -4.51 18.29
N LYS A 572 -36.41 -3.34 17.96
CA LYS A 572 -36.07 -2.59 16.73
C LYS A 572 -34.74 -1.88 16.86
N ARG A 573 -33.86 -2.06 15.88
CA ARG A 573 -32.56 -1.37 15.85
C ARG A 573 -32.69 -0.07 15.06
N CYS A 574 -32.60 1.08 15.70
CA CYS A 574 -32.58 2.38 15.03
C CYS A 574 -31.14 2.83 14.76
N VAL A 575 -30.86 3.32 13.56
CA VAL A 575 -29.52 3.82 13.19
C VAL A 575 -29.62 5.32 12.97
N PHE A 576 -28.88 6.09 13.77
CA PHE A 576 -28.86 7.54 13.71
C PHE A 576 -27.58 8.03 13.02
N LYS A 577 -27.72 8.93 12.04
CA LYS A 577 -26.59 9.46 11.26
C LYS A 577 -26.50 10.98 11.35
N SER A 578 -25.30 11.54 11.47
CA SER A 578 -25.07 13.00 11.35
C SER A 578 -23.72 13.31 10.71
N ARG A 579 -23.64 14.43 9.98
CA ARG A 579 -22.39 15.00 9.43
C ARG A 579 -21.82 16.13 10.29
N LYS A 580 -22.43 16.37 11.46
CA LYS A 580 -22.01 17.35 12.46
C LYS A 580 -21.88 16.65 13.80
N GLU A 581 -21.02 17.16 14.65
CA GLU A 581 -20.90 16.67 16.02
C GLU A 581 -22.26 16.76 16.74
N PRO A 582 -22.82 15.64 17.20
CA PRO A 582 -24.08 15.64 17.93
C PRO A 582 -23.86 16.19 19.34
N ALA A 583 -24.92 16.73 19.93
CA ALA A 583 -24.89 17.07 21.35
C ALA A 583 -24.88 15.78 22.19
N PHE A 584 -24.20 15.80 23.33
CA PHE A 584 -24.22 14.72 24.30
C PHE A 584 -24.60 15.26 25.68
N SER A 585 -25.54 14.58 26.32
CA SER A 585 -25.98 14.88 27.69
C SER A 585 -25.92 13.65 28.58
N VAL A 586 -25.79 13.85 29.89
CA VAL A 586 -25.74 12.78 30.89
C VAL A 586 -26.85 12.95 31.93
N SER A 587 -27.38 11.84 32.42
CA SER A 587 -28.35 11.81 33.52
C SER A 587 -27.70 12.08 34.89
N GLU A 588 -28.53 12.26 35.92
CA GLU A 588 -28.04 12.37 37.31
C GLU A 588 -27.30 11.11 37.77
N ALA A 589 -27.74 9.92 37.34
CA ALA A 589 -27.07 8.66 37.69
C ALA A 589 -25.64 8.60 37.14
N TRP A 590 -25.43 9.11 35.92
CA TRP A 590 -24.09 9.26 35.35
C TRP A 590 -23.24 10.31 36.07
N VAL A 591 -23.85 11.39 36.56
CA VAL A 591 -23.15 12.40 37.36
C VAL A 591 -22.69 11.81 38.70
N GLU A 592 -23.54 11.05 39.39
CA GLU A 592 -23.18 10.37 40.64
C GLU A 592 -22.06 9.34 40.41
N TRP A 593 -22.15 8.58 39.31
CA TRP A 593 -21.10 7.65 38.91
C TRP A 593 -19.76 8.36 38.63
N LEU A 594 -19.78 9.50 37.94
CA LEU A 594 -18.59 10.31 37.70
C LEU A 594 -18.03 10.96 38.98
N ARG A 595 -18.88 11.35 39.94
CA ARG A 595 -18.43 11.85 41.26
C ARG A 595 -17.69 10.78 42.06
N ALA A 596 -18.22 9.55 42.05
CA ALA A 596 -17.57 8.41 42.69
C ALA A 596 -16.16 8.15 42.11
N ILE A 597 -16.01 8.30 40.79
CA ILE A 597 -14.71 8.18 40.10
C ILE A 597 -13.80 9.38 40.39
N ALA A 598 -14.35 10.59 40.51
CA ALA A 598 -13.60 11.80 40.78
C ALA A 598 -13.11 11.90 42.24
N GLY A 599 -13.53 10.98 43.12
CA GLY A 599 -13.19 11.01 44.55
C GLY A 599 -13.89 12.14 45.32
N GLU A 600 -14.94 12.72 44.75
CA GLU A 600 -15.79 13.74 45.39
C GLU A 600 -16.99 13.02 46.03
N THR A 601 -16.81 12.51 47.26
CA THR A 601 -17.90 11.97 48.10
C THR A 601 -18.79 13.07 48.66
#